data_AF-A0A7M3MGW0-F1
#
_entry.id   AF-A0A7M3MGW0-F1
#
_cell.length_a   1.000
_cell.length_b   1.000
_cell.length_c   1.000
_cell.angle_alpha   90.00
_cell.angle_beta   90.00
_cell.angle_gamma   90.00
#
_symmetry.space_group_name_H-M   'P 1'
#
loop_
_entity.id
_entity.type
_entity.pdbx_description
1 polymer ?
#
loop_
_entity_poly.entity_id
_entity_poly.type
_entity_poly.pdbx_seq_one_letter_code
_entity_poly.pdbx_strand_id
1 'polypeptide(L)'
;MRLFSQLLILIVALGCAASVALSAPPACCAEEQAIDNLAFSLHQHEGDVDGPTLLVVGGIQGDEPGGFNAASLLVTHYKIKRGNVWIVPNLNFVSIIQQSRGVYGDLNRKFSFLGPSDPEYPVIEKIKSIITDERVDIVLNLHDGSGYYRHTYIDSMRNPRRWGQSVIIDQARIHAPFGNLQNLADRVSMRVNNHLYDPEHEYNVKNTKTRLGDTEMEKTLTYYAINEGKAAFGVEASKSFPTSLRTYYHLQVLEAFMDIMGIKYSRNFGLDVAEVERTIDADVAVALYDSRIFLDLRNVRSNLRYVPMKKNARLAFASTNPLVTVVGEGGNYDVFYGNRRVTNLHPQYFDYDAAPDTVSMNVDGRTVDVPMGRRVKVSDFFSVEPREGYRVNVIGFAQDGVVSECGIRIQQSDFMKHFSLDTDGDVFRVEIYREETNAFSGMVLVDFDATSPKPAPNPMPATLSPMRIISQGKHLPSASGVEDSSASR
;
A
#
# COMPACT_ATOMS: atom_id res chain seq x y z
N MET A 1 -10.83 44.43 -79.60
CA MET A 1 -11.17 43.83 -80.91
C MET A 1 -10.75 42.37 -80.88
N ARG A 2 -11.65 41.45 -81.30
CA ARG A 2 -11.63 39.96 -81.25
C ARG A 2 -12.11 39.38 -79.90
N LEU A 3 -13.38 39.02 -79.66
CA LEU A 3 -14.44 38.19 -80.29
C LEU A 3 -14.39 36.68 -79.96
N PHE A 4 -15.60 36.20 -79.58
CA PHE A 4 -16.15 34.83 -79.51
C PHE A 4 -15.76 33.94 -78.31
N SER A 5 -16.57 33.02 -77.77
CA SER A 5 -18.02 32.72 -77.77
C SER A 5 -18.18 31.34 -77.12
N GLN A 6 -19.17 31.19 -76.23
CA GLN A 6 -19.95 29.97 -75.90
C GLN A 6 -19.24 28.62 -75.63
N LEU A 7 -19.48 28.03 -74.46
CA LEU A 7 -20.24 26.76 -74.40
C LEU A 7 -20.79 26.46 -72.99
N LEU A 8 -22.05 26.03 -72.99
CA LEU A 8 -22.88 25.47 -71.92
C LEU A 8 -22.37 24.08 -71.50
N ILE A 9 -22.38 23.73 -70.20
CA ILE A 9 -22.75 22.39 -69.70
C ILE A 9 -23.24 22.55 -68.25
N LEU A 10 -24.48 22.09 -68.05
CA LEU A 10 -25.20 21.96 -66.80
C LEU A 10 -24.88 20.56 -66.23
N ILE A 11 -24.30 20.47 -65.03
CA ILE A 11 -24.40 19.25 -64.20
C ILE A 11 -24.82 19.67 -62.80
N VAL A 12 -26.01 19.19 -62.43
CA VAL A 12 -26.62 19.26 -61.11
C VAL A 12 -25.84 18.34 -60.17
N ALA A 13 -25.36 18.87 -59.05
CA ALA A 13 -24.98 18.07 -57.89
C ALA A 13 -25.47 18.75 -56.61
N LEU A 14 -26.52 18.16 -56.02
CA LEU A 14 -26.95 18.40 -54.65
C LEU A 14 -25.75 18.22 -53.70
N GLY A 15 -25.53 19.21 -52.82
CA GLY A 15 -24.60 19.10 -51.71
C GLY A 15 -25.13 19.91 -50.54
N CYS A 16 -25.79 19.21 -49.61
CA CYS A 16 -26.40 19.75 -48.41
C CYS A 16 -25.44 20.60 -47.58
N ALA A 17 -25.91 21.78 -47.17
CA ALA A 17 -25.35 22.53 -46.06
C ALA A 17 -25.56 21.71 -44.77
N ALA A 18 -24.47 21.24 -44.17
CA ALA A 18 -24.47 20.70 -42.81
C ALA A 18 -23.98 21.80 -41.85
N SER A 19 -24.92 22.31 -41.07
CA SER A 19 -24.71 23.15 -39.90
C SER A 19 -23.78 22.44 -38.91
N VAL A 20 -22.62 23.03 -38.64
CA VAL A 20 -21.74 22.59 -37.55
C VAL A 20 -22.37 23.06 -36.24
N ALA A 21 -23.18 22.20 -35.63
CA ALA A 21 -23.51 22.33 -34.21
C ALA A 21 -22.25 21.93 -33.42
N LEU A 22 -21.65 22.88 -32.70
CA LEU A 22 -20.69 22.56 -31.64
C LEU A 22 -21.46 21.82 -30.53
N SER A 23 -21.51 20.50 -30.60
CA SER A 23 -21.79 19.68 -29.42
C SER A 23 -20.54 19.74 -28.53
N ALA A 24 -20.67 20.35 -27.35
CA ALA A 24 -19.73 20.14 -26.27
C ALA A 24 -19.51 18.62 -26.10
N PRO A 25 -18.28 18.14 -25.88
CA PRO A 25 -18.07 16.74 -25.63
C PRO A 25 -18.88 16.37 -24.37
N PRO A 26 -19.56 15.21 -24.35
CA PRO A 26 -20.12 14.73 -23.11
C PRO A 26 -18.98 14.66 -22.11
N ALA A 27 -19.23 15.13 -20.88
CA ALA A 27 -18.36 14.86 -19.75
C ALA A 27 -18.21 13.34 -19.67
N CYS A 28 -17.14 12.83 -20.29
CA CYS A 28 -16.69 11.47 -20.12
C CYS A 28 -16.23 11.44 -18.68
N CYS A 29 -17.15 11.05 -17.80
CA CYS A 29 -16.82 10.50 -16.51
C CYS A 29 -15.69 9.53 -16.76
N ALA A 30 -14.50 9.86 -16.26
CA ALA A 30 -13.42 8.92 -16.17
C ALA A 30 -13.98 7.73 -15.40
N GLU A 31 -14.31 6.64 -16.10
CA GLU A 31 -14.20 5.31 -15.51
C GLU A 31 -12.70 5.13 -15.25
N GLU A 32 -12.27 5.72 -14.14
CA GLU A 32 -10.97 5.51 -13.54
C GLU A 32 -10.80 3.99 -13.45
N GLN A 33 -9.72 3.46 -14.02
CA GLN A 33 -9.37 2.04 -13.98
C GLN A 33 -9.18 1.62 -12.52
N ALA A 34 -10.29 1.34 -11.84
CA ALA A 34 -10.31 1.00 -10.45
C ALA A 34 -9.58 -0.33 -10.27
N ILE A 35 -8.53 -0.29 -9.44
CA ILE A 35 -7.72 -1.46 -9.17
C ILE A 35 -8.47 -2.32 -8.14
N ASP A 36 -8.47 -3.64 -8.36
CA ASP A 36 -8.93 -4.60 -7.37
C ASP A 36 -8.18 -4.39 -6.05
N ASN A 37 -8.91 -4.23 -4.94
CA ASN A 37 -8.35 -3.99 -3.61
C ASN A 37 -7.37 -5.06 -3.11
N LEU A 38 -7.45 -6.28 -3.64
CA LEU A 38 -6.61 -7.43 -3.27
C LEU A 38 -5.57 -7.81 -4.34
N ALA A 39 -5.57 -7.14 -5.49
CA ALA A 39 -4.48 -7.30 -6.45
C ALA A 39 -3.18 -6.71 -5.90
N PHE A 40 -2.05 -7.37 -6.18
CA PHE A 40 -0.76 -6.79 -5.85
C PHE A 40 -0.46 -5.57 -6.73
N SER A 41 0.31 -4.66 -6.16
CA SER A 41 0.75 -3.41 -6.79
C SER A 41 2.21 -3.50 -7.23
N LEU A 42 2.55 -2.83 -8.33
CA LEU A 42 3.93 -2.60 -8.77
C LEU A 42 4.22 -1.11 -8.64
N HIS A 43 5.28 -0.75 -7.93
CA HIS A 43 5.76 0.62 -7.76
C HIS A 43 7.13 0.73 -8.43
N GLN A 44 7.29 1.68 -9.34
CA GLN A 44 8.54 1.87 -10.08
C GLN A 44 9.17 3.17 -9.63
N HIS A 45 10.21 3.09 -8.80
CA HIS A 45 10.99 4.23 -8.38
C HIS A 45 12.21 4.35 -9.30
N GLU A 46 12.12 5.27 -10.26
CA GLU A 46 13.16 5.54 -11.24
C GLU A 46 13.96 6.78 -10.83
N GLY A 47 15.29 6.68 -10.87
CA GLY A 47 16.17 7.80 -10.59
C GLY A 47 16.26 8.77 -11.78
N ASP A 48 16.67 10.00 -11.51
CA ASP A 48 16.88 11.03 -12.55
C ASP A 48 18.03 10.67 -13.52
N VAL A 49 18.83 9.67 -13.18
CA VAL A 49 19.97 9.19 -13.96
C VAL A 49 19.83 7.69 -14.17
N ASP A 50 19.91 7.26 -15.43
CA ASP A 50 19.85 5.85 -15.83
C ASP A 50 20.88 4.98 -15.09
N GLY A 51 20.49 3.72 -14.87
CA GLY A 51 21.32 2.72 -14.24
C GLY A 51 20.57 1.39 -14.10
N PRO A 52 21.15 0.42 -13.38
CA PRO A 52 20.55 -0.89 -13.20
C PRO A 52 19.20 -0.84 -12.49
N THR A 53 18.36 -1.85 -12.73
CA THR A 53 17.06 -2.01 -12.08
C THR A 53 17.07 -3.19 -11.13
N LEU A 54 16.74 -2.91 -9.87
CA LEU A 54 16.50 -3.90 -8.83
C LEU A 54 15.00 -4.15 -8.68
N LEU A 55 14.53 -5.38 -8.91
CA LEU A 55 13.19 -5.80 -8.57
C LEU A 55 13.16 -6.40 -7.17
N VAL A 56 12.33 -5.85 -6.28
CA VAL A 56 12.12 -6.30 -4.91
C VAL A 56 10.70 -6.83 -4.76
N VAL A 57 10.58 -8.09 -4.36
CA VAL A 57 9.30 -8.78 -4.16
C VAL A 57 9.17 -9.16 -2.69
N GLY A 58 8.10 -8.68 -2.05
CA GLY A 58 7.73 -9.00 -0.68
C GLY A 58 6.33 -9.60 -0.59
N GLY A 59 6.08 -10.35 0.48
CA GLY A 59 4.74 -10.85 0.80
C GLY A 59 4.25 -11.95 -0.13
N ILE A 60 5.15 -12.77 -0.67
CA ILE A 60 4.79 -14.01 -1.36
C ILE A 60 4.13 -15.02 -0.41
N GLN A 61 4.51 -14.97 0.88
CA GLN A 61 3.87 -15.66 1.99
C GLN A 61 3.36 -14.61 2.99
N GLY A 62 2.15 -14.82 3.51
CA GLY A 62 1.42 -13.79 4.27
C GLY A 62 1.75 -13.73 5.77
N ASP A 63 2.41 -14.75 6.30
CA ASP A 63 2.86 -14.83 7.70
C ASP A 63 4.30 -14.29 7.90
N GLU A 64 4.86 -13.61 6.90
CA GLU A 64 6.26 -13.16 6.85
C GLU A 64 6.37 -11.62 6.79
N PRO A 65 6.04 -10.93 7.90
CA PRO A 65 5.92 -9.48 7.92
C PRO A 65 7.21 -8.71 7.72
N GLY A 66 8.38 -9.30 7.94
CA GLY A 66 9.64 -8.60 7.74
C GLY A 66 9.80 -8.11 6.30
N GLY A 67 9.62 -9.02 5.34
CA GLY A 67 9.82 -8.76 3.92
C GLY A 67 8.84 -7.75 3.32
N PHE A 68 7.54 -7.92 3.57
CA PHE A 68 6.55 -7.00 3.00
C PHE A 68 6.56 -5.61 3.65
N ASN A 69 6.92 -5.49 4.94
CA ASN A 69 7.13 -4.17 5.55
C ASN A 69 8.38 -3.49 4.99
N ALA A 70 9.49 -4.20 4.79
CA ALA A 70 10.69 -3.63 4.17
C ALA A 70 10.42 -3.13 2.75
N ALA A 71 9.71 -3.92 1.94
CA ALA A 71 9.28 -3.51 0.61
C ALA A 71 8.35 -2.29 0.66
N SER A 72 7.40 -2.25 1.59
CA SER A 72 6.53 -1.09 1.78
C SER A 72 7.30 0.19 2.15
N LEU A 73 8.31 0.08 3.03
CA LEU A 73 9.16 1.22 3.38
C LEU A 73 9.98 1.74 2.20
N LEU A 74 10.42 0.88 1.27
CA LEU A 74 11.02 1.33 0.01
C LEU A 74 10.04 2.18 -0.81
N VAL A 75 8.75 1.81 -0.83
CA VAL A 75 7.70 2.55 -1.55
C VAL A 75 7.44 3.91 -0.88
N THR A 76 7.38 3.99 0.45
CA THR A 76 6.89 5.20 1.13
C THR A 76 7.99 6.14 1.61
N HIS A 77 9.23 5.66 1.84
CA HIS A 77 10.28 6.44 2.51
C HIS A 77 11.60 6.54 1.75
N TYR A 78 11.75 5.88 0.59
CA TYR A 78 12.97 5.95 -0.21
C TYR A 78 12.75 6.76 -1.50
N LYS A 79 13.69 7.66 -1.78
CA LYS A 79 13.82 8.35 -3.06
C LYS A 79 15.03 7.81 -3.80
N ILE A 80 14.80 7.24 -4.98
CA ILE A 80 15.87 6.80 -5.89
C ILE A 80 16.37 8.00 -6.69
N LYS A 81 17.68 8.14 -6.82
CA LYS A 81 18.39 9.25 -7.48
C LYS A 81 19.15 8.80 -8.73
N ARG A 82 19.58 7.54 -8.77
CA ARG A 82 20.27 6.92 -9.91
C ARG A 82 19.95 5.44 -9.97
N GLY A 83 19.74 4.90 -11.17
CA GLY A 83 19.22 3.55 -11.38
C GLY A 83 17.77 3.46 -10.95
N ASN A 84 17.24 2.24 -10.86
CA ASN A 84 15.83 1.99 -10.63
C ASN A 84 15.60 0.94 -9.55
N VAL A 85 14.52 1.09 -8.79
CA VAL A 85 14.02 0.07 -7.89
C VAL A 85 12.55 -0.15 -8.18
N TRP A 86 12.19 -1.36 -8.56
CA TRP A 86 10.81 -1.78 -8.77
C TRP A 86 10.38 -2.62 -7.58
N ILE A 87 9.20 -2.35 -7.03
CA ILE A 87 8.76 -2.91 -5.77
C ILE A 87 7.37 -3.52 -5.92
N VAL A 88 7.27 -4.79 -5.54
CA VAL A 88 6.01 -5.50 -5.32
C VAL A 88 5.92 -5.81 -3.82
N PRO A 89 5.25 -4.96 -3.01
CA PRO A 89 5.27 -5.13 -1.55
C PRO A 89 4.26 -6.18 -1.05
N ASN A 90 3.25 -6.53 -1.85
CA ASN A 90 2.07 -7.26 -1.42
C ASN A 90 1.69 -8.41 -2.38
N LEU A 91 2.66 -9.24 -2.80
CA LEU A 91 2.45 -10.22 -3.87
C LEU A 91 1.25 -11.16 -3.62
N ASN A 92 1.14 -11.74 -2.42
CA ASN A 92 0.01 -12.56 -1.99
C ASN A 92 -0.85 -11.82 -0.96
N PHE A 93 -1.50 -10.74 -1.39
CA PHE A 93 -2.19 -9.84 -0.47
C PHE A 93 -3.31 -10.52 0.34
N VAL A 94 -4.03 -11.46 -0.27
CA VAL A 94 -5.04 -12.28 0.42
C VAL A 94 -4.43 -13.06 1.58
N SER A 95 -3.26 -13.67 1.36
CA SER A 95 -2.57 -14.41 2.42
C SER A 95 -2.01 -13.48 3.50
N ILE A 96 -1.52 -12.29 3.14
CA ILE A 96 -1.04 -11.28 4.09
C ILE A 96 -2.14 -10.88 5.07
N ILE A 97 -3.32 -10.48 4.59
CA ILE A 97 -4.41 -10.02 5.48
C ILE A 97 -5.00 -11.15 6.34
N GLN A 98 -4.87 -12.40 5.90
CA GLN A 98 -5.25 -13.57 6.68
C GLN A 98 -4.14 -14.09 7.61
N GLN A 99 -2.96 -13.48 7.58
CA GLN A 99 -1.78 -13.97 8.31
C GLN A 99 -1.50 -15.47 8.04
N SER A 100 -1.74 -15.89 6.79
CA SER A 100 -1.55 -17.26 6.33
C SER A 100 -0.30 -17.35 5.45
N ARG A 101 0.42 -18.46 5.52
CA ARG A 101 1.53 -18.71 4.60
C ARG A 101 1.10 -18.71 3.13
N GLY A 102 -0.11 -19.22 2.84
CA GLY A 102 -0.66 -19.26 1.50
C GLY A 102 -2.07 -19.83 1.49
N VAL A 103 -3.08 -18.97 1.26
CA VAL A 103 -4.50 -19.34 1.32
C VAL A 103 -4.89 -20.36 0.25
N TYR A 104 -4.25 -20.30 -0.92
CA TYR A 104 -4.47 -21.24 -2.02
C TYR A 104 -3.26 -22.18 -2.22
N GLY A 105 -2.49 -22.42 -1.16
CA GLY A 105 -1.23 -23.16 -1.18
C GLY A 105 0.01 -22.24 -1.20
N ASP A 106 1.21 -22.83 -1.13
CA ASP A 106 2.47 -22.07 -1.16
C ASP A 106 2.68 -21.46 -2.55
N LEU A 107 2.46 -20.15 -2.68
CA LEU A 107 2.62 -19.40 -3.93
C LEU A 107 4.04 -19.53 -4.48
N ASN A 108 5.05 -19.70 -3.62
CA ASN A 108 6.44 -19.92 -4.02
C ASN A 108 6.73 -21.36 -4.50
N ARG A 109 5.69 -22.16 -4.75
CA ARG A 109 5.75 -23.46 -5.45
C ARG A 109 4.98 -23.46 -6.77
N LYS A 110 4.54 -22.29 -7.23
CA LYS A 110 3.70 -22.13 -8.43
C LYS A 110 4.42 -21.49 -9.62
N PHE A 111 5.74 -21.35 -9.59
CA PHE A 111 6.49 -20.70 -10.69
C PHE A 111 6.88 -21.65 -11.83
N SER A 112 6.72 -22.96 -11.64
CA SER A 112 6.81 -23.95 -12.72
C SER A 112 5.52 -23.97 -13.58
N PHE A 113 5.16 -25.14 -14.13
CA PHE A 113 3.85 -25.32 -14.76
C PHE A 113 2.72 -25.09 -13.74
N LEU A 114 1.74 -24.26 -14.13
CA LEU A 114 0.55 -23.95 -13.34
C LEU A 114 -0.66 -23.99 -14.28
N GLY A 115 -1.73 -24.67 -13.85
CA GLY A 115 -2.96 -24.75 -14.65
C GLY A 115 -3.72 -23.41 -14.64
N PRO A 116 -4.33 -22.97 -15.76
CA PRO A 116 -5.14 -21.74 -15.81
C PRO A 116 -6.34 -21.70 -14.85
N SER A 117 -6.73 -22.84 -14.29
CA SER A 117 -7.79 -22.95 -13.30
C SER A 117 -7.34 -22.66 -11.87
N ASP A 118 -6.03 -22.53 -11.61
CA ASP A 118 -5.55 -22.15 -10.28
C ASP A 118 -5.96 -20.70 -9.97
N PRO A 119 -6.56 -20.41 -8.79
CA PRO A 119 -6.98 -19.06 -8.44
C PRO A 119 -5.86 -18.02 -8.48
N GLU A 120 -4.61 -18.44 -8.27
CA GLU A 120 -3.43 -17.58 -8.24
C GLU A 120 -2.71 -17.53 -9.61
N TYR A 121 -3.25 -18.18 -10.66
CA TYR A 121 -2.68 -18.15 -12.01
C TYR A 121 -2.50 -16.71 -12.55
N PRO A 122 -3.49 -15.80 -12.45
CA PRO A 122 -3.31 -14.41 -12.92
C PRO A 122 -2.20 -13.66 -12.16
N VAL A 123 -2.05 -13.94 -10.86
CA VAL A 123 -1.00 -13.34 -10.03
C VAL A 123 0.38 -13.83 -10.49
N ILE A 124 0.52 -15.14 -10.70
CA ILE A 124 1.76 -15.77 -11.16
C ILE A 124 2.18 -15.26 -12.54
N GLU A 125 1.28 -15.24 -13.51
CA GLU A 125 1.62 -14.76 -14.85
C GLU A 125 1.98 -13.27 -14.86
N LYS A 126 1.32 -12.46 -14.04
CA LYS A 126 1.65 -11.04 -13.89
C LYS A 126 3.02 -10.82 -13.25
N ILE A 127 3.40 -11.56 -12.21
CA ILE A 127 4.73 -11.39 -11.61
C ILE A 127 5.84 -11.97 -12.52
N LYS A 128 5.57 -13.05 -13.26
CA LYS A 128 6.48 -13.59 -14.26
C LYS A 128 6.79 -12.55 -15.35
N SER A 129 5.79 -11.85 -15.87
CA SER A 129 6.02 -10.80 -16.88
C SER A 129 6.82 -9.61 -16.36
N ILE A 130 6.70 -9.26 -15.07
CA ILE A 130 7.52 -8.23 -14.42
C ILE A 130 8.96 -8.72 -14.27
N ILE A 131 9.16 -9.98 -13.87
CA ILE A 131 10.50 -10.59 -13.72
C ILE A 131 11.25 -10.63 -15.06
N THR A 132 10.55 -10.95 -16.15
CA THR A 132 11.15 -11.12 -17.48
C THR A 132 11.34 -9.80 -18.24
N ASP A 133 10.85 -8.68 -17.71
CA ASP A 133 11.06 -7.36 -18.33
C ASP A 133 12.56 -7.11 -18.56
N GLU A 134 12.91 -6.66 -19.76
CA GLU A 134 14.31 -6.45 -20.18
C GLU A 134 15.05 -5.46 -19.29
N ARG A 135 14.33 -4.51 -18.67
CA ARG A 135 14.93 -3.50 -17.78
C ARG A 135 15.38 -4.07 -16.44
N VAL A 136 14.86 -5.23 -16.01
CA VAL A 136 15.17 -5.84 -14.71
C VAL A 136 16.52 -6.59 -14.77
N ASP A 137 17.45 -6.22 -13.88
CA ASP A 137 18.78 -6.83 -13.81
C ASP A 137 18.90 -7.86 -12.66
N ILE A 138 18.42 -7.49 -11.46
CA ILE A 138 18.44 -8.35 -10.26
C ILE A 138 17.03 -8.46 -9.69
N VAL A 139 16.65 -9.67 -9.27
CA VAL A 139 15.41 -9.97 -8.55
C VAL A 139 15.72 -10.42 -7.12
N LEU A 140 15.13 -9.74 -6.14
CA LEU A 140 15.19 -10.12 -4.72
C LEU A 140 13.79 -10.53 -4.26
N ASN A 141 13.70 -11.74 -3.69
CA ASN A 141 12.48 -12.23 -3.06
C ASN A 141 12.69 -12.27 -1.55
N LEU A 142 11.93 -11.47 -0.80
CA LEU A 142 12.08 -11.29 0.64
C LEU A 142 11.16 -12.24 1.40
N HIS A 143 11.74 -12.99 2.33
CA HIS A 143 11.10 -14.00 3.17
C HIS A 143 11.50 -13.81 4.63
N ASP A 144 10.73 -14.39 5.54
CA ASP A 144 11.17 -14.60 6.90
C ASP A 144 11.33 -16.11 7.13
N GLY A 145 12.51 -16.57 7.51
CA GLY A 145 12.84 -17.99 7.58
C GLY A 145 13.03 -18.48 9.00
N SER A 146 12.73 -19.76 9.25
CA SER A 146 12.91 -20.32 10.59
C SER A 146 14.39 -20.35 11.03
N GLY A 147 14.64 -20.09 12.32
CA GLY A 147 15.95 -20.16 12.97
C GLY A 147 17.03 -19.29 12.32
N TYR A 148 18.28 -19.78 12.36
CA TYR A 148 19.46 -19.13 11.82
C TYR A 148 20.25 -20.12 10.99
N TYR A 149 20.43 -19.83 9.70
CA TYR A 149 21.22 -20.67 8.83
C TYR A 149 22.69 -20.67 9.27
N ARG A 150 23.27 -21.86 9.36
CA ARG A 150 24.71 -22.08 9.56
C ARG A 150 25.16 -23.22 8.67
N HIS A 151 26.40 -23.17 8.18
CA HIS A 151 26.96 -24.21 7.32
C HIS A 151 27.12 -25.56 8.03
N THR A 152 27.26 -25.56 9.36
CA THR A 152 27.34 -26.75 10.20
C THR A 152 26.26 -26.72 11.27
N TYR A 153 25.90 -27.90 11.78
CA TYR A 153 24.98 -28.00 12.91
C TYR A 153 25.67 -27.47 14.18
N ILE A 154 25.01 -26.54 14.87
CA ILE A 154 25.38 -26.06 16.20
C ILE A 154 24.31 -26.51 17.20
N ASP A 155 23.05 -26.22 16.90
CA ASP A 155 21.88 -26.68 17.66
C ASP A 155 20.61 -26.70 16.80
N SER A 156 19.44 -26.91 17.43
CA SER A 156 18.15 -26.96 16.75
C SER A 156 17.74 -25.65 16.06
N MET A 157 18.25 -24.50 16.50
CA MET A 157 17.98 -23.16 15.95
C MET A 157 19.08 -22.65 15.03
N ARG A 158 20.29 -23.22 15.09
CA ARG A 158 21.47 -22.80 14.32
C ARG A 158 22.05 -23.99 13.57
N ASN A 159 21.60 -24.22 12.34
CA ASN A 159 22.03 -25.37 11.54
C ASN A 159 21.70 -25.22 10.03
N PRO A 160 22.17 -26.13 9.15
CA PRO A 160 21.99 -26.01 7.71
C PRO A 160 20.54 -26.13 7.22
N ARG A 161 19.63 -26.69 8.04
CA ARG A 161 18.21 -26.83 7.69
C ARG A 161 17.42 -25.55 7.91
N ARG A 162 17.96 -24.58 8.65
CA ARG A 162 17.36 -23.27 8.89
C ARG A 162 17.54 -22.33 7.71
N TRP A 163 16.77 -21.26 7.70
CA TRP A 163 16.71 -20.29 6.60
C TRP A 163 16.99 -18.86 7.04
N GLY A 164 16.60 -18.50 8.27
CA GLY A 164 16.77 -17.13 8.75
C GLY A 164 18.23 -16.65 8.76
N GLN A 165 18.41 -15.34 8.55
CA GLN A 165 19.73 -14.69 8.41
C GLN A 165 20.56 -15.33 7.29
N SER A 166 19.97 -15.43 6.10
CA SER A 166 20.72 -15.88 4.93
C SER A 166 20.39 -15.10 3.66
N VAL A 167 21.39 -15.05 2.76
CA VAL A 167 21.20 -14.71 1.36
C VAL A 167 21.24 -16.02 0.58
N ILE A 168 20.14 -16.36 -0.08
CA ILE A 168 19.96 -17.63 -0.79
C ILE A 168 20.27 -17.42 -2.27
N ILE A 169 21.03 -18.35 -2.83
CA ILE A 169 21.26 -18.46 -4.28
C ILE A 169 20.94 -19.87 -4.75
N ASP A 170 20.41 -19.99 -5.96
CA ASP A 170 20.11 -21.29 -6.56
C ASP A 170 21.34 -21.98 -7.17
N GLN A 171 22.33 -21.19 -7.58
CA GLN A 171 23.60 -21.65 -8.13
C GLN A 171 24.66 -20.56 -8.02
N ALA A 172 25.94 -20.91 -8.13
CA ALA A 172 27.03 -19.96 -7.90
C ALA A 172 27.16 -18.91 -9.03
N ARG A 173 26.82 -19.28 -10.27
CA ARG A 173 26.97 -18.43 -11.46
C ARG A 173 25.90 -18.68 -12.51
N ILE A 174 25.54 -17.64 -13.25
CA ILE A 174 24.68 -17.65 -14.44
C ILE A 174 25.27 -16.75 -15.54
N HIS A 175 24.81 -16.91 -16.77
CA HIS A 175 25.18 -15.99 -17.87
C HIS A 175 24.17 -14.84 -17.94
N ALA A 176 24.40 -13.80 -17.13
CA ALA A 176 23.57 -12.62 -17.04
C ALA A 176 24.39 -11.42 -16.52
N PRO A 177 23.90 -10.17 -16.68
CA PRO A 177 24.33 -9.06 -15.83
C PRO A 177 24.28 -9.49 -14.36
N PHE A 178 25.31 -9.13 -13.59
CA PHE A 178 25.45 -9.55 -12.18
C PHE A 178 25.47 -11.08 -11.94
N GLY A 179 25.77 -11.89 -12.96
CA GLY A 179 25.66 -13.34 -12.90
C GLY A 179 26.65 -14.10 -12.00
N ASN A 180 27.55 -13.44 -11.28
CA ASN A 180 28.40 -14.09 -10.26
C ASN A 180 27.70 -14.07 -8.90
N LEU A 181 26.63 -14.86 -8.79
CA LEU A 181 25.69 -14.84 -7.66
C LEU A 181 26.39 -15.10 -6.32
N GLN A 182 27.31 -16.08 -6.26
CA GLN A 182 28.05 -16.37 -5.04
C GLN A 182 28.84 -15.15 -4.54
N ASN A 183 29.65 -14.54 -5.41
CA ASN A 183 30.45 -13.39 -5.01
C ASN A 183 29.59 -12.18 -4.59
N LEU A 184 28.46 -11.97 -5.27
CA LEU A 184 27.55 -10.89 -4.94
C LEU A 184 26.90 -11.13 -3.57
N ALA A 185 26.37 -12.33 -3.32
CA ALA A 185 25.81 -12.72 -2.04
C ALA A 185 26.85 -12.62 -0.90
N ASP A 186 28.09 -13.07 -1.12
CA ASP A 186 29.17 -12.98 -0.13
C ASP A 186 29.46 -11.52 0.25
N ARG A 187 29.51 -10.62 -0.75
CA ARG A 187 29.73 -9.18 -0.53
C ARG A 187 28.58 -8.52 0.22
N VAL A 188 27.34 -8.91 -0.09
CA VAL A 188 26.15 -8.45 0.63
C VAL A 188 26.19 -8.91 2.07
N SER A 189 26.36 -10.21 2.33
CA SER A 189 26.45 -10.77 3.70
C SER A 189 27.56 -10.12 4.50
N MET A 190 28.76 -9.97 3.93
CA MET A 190 29.88 -9.27 4.58
C MET A 190 29.51 -7.84 4.96
N ARG A 191 28.80 -7.10 4.09
CA ARG A 191 28.39 -5.72 4.40
C ARG A 191 27.38 -5.68 5.54
N VAL A 192 26.33 -6.50 5.46
CA VAL A 192 25.28 -6.59 6.49
C VAL A 192 25.86 -7.00 7.85
N ASN A 193 26.86 -7.89 7.86
CA ASN A 193 27.53 -8.35 9.08
C ASN A 193 28.33 -7.26 9.83
N ASN A 194 28.51 -6.06 9.24
CA ASN A 194 29.07 -4.90 9.97
C ASN A 194 28.00 -4.09 10.71
N HIS A 195 26.72 -4.47 10.60
CA HIS A 195 25.58 -3.75 11.16
C HIS A 195 24.68 -4.66 12.01
N LEU A 196 25.27 -5.67 12.66
CA LEU A 196 24.55 -6.60 13.51
C LEU A 196 24.25 -5.98 14.88
N TYR A 197 23.07 -6.26 15.42
CA TYR A 197 22.74 -5.97 16.82
C TYR A 197 23.34 -7.00 17.79
N ASP A 198 23.48 -8.24 17.31
CA ASP A 198 24.09 -9.34 18.04
C ASP A 198 24.96 -10.13 17.04
N PRO A 199 26.21 -10.50 17.38
CA PRO A 199 27.04 -11.34 16.52
C PRO A 199 26.36 -12.64 16.06
N GLU A 200 25.42 -13.19 16.84
CA GLU A 200 24.65 -14.38 16.45
C GLU A 200 23.67 -14.11 15.29
N HIS A 201 23.39 -12.85 14.96
CA HIS A 201 22.55 -12.48 13.81
C HIS A 201 23.29 -12.53 12.47
N GLU A 202 24.52 -13.06 12.46
CA GLU A 202 25.34 -13.18 11.25
C GLU A 202 24.59 -13.78 10.06
N TYR A 203 24.61 -13.04 8.96
CA TYR A 203 24.15 -13.47 7.64
C TYR A 203 25.18 -14.37 6.97
N ASN A 204 24.70 -15.51 6.46
CA ASN A 204 25.50 -16.47 5.71
C ASN A 204 24.90 -16.71 4.32
N VAL A 205 25.72 -17.10 3.34
CA VAL A 205 25.22 -17.44 2.00
C VAL A 205 24.78 -18.90 1.95
N LYS A 206 23.52 -19.14 1.56
CA LYS A 206 22.97 -20.49 1.39
C LYS A 206 22.81 -20.80 -0.10
N ASN A 207 23.70 -21.62 -0.64
CA ASN A 207 23.58 -22.12 -2.01
C ASN A 207 22.77 -23.42 -2.02
N THR A 208 21.55 -23.39 -2.54
CA THR A 208 20.66 -24.56 -2.62
C THR A 208 21.09 -25.55 -3.70
N LYS A 209 21.93 -25.12 -4.65
CA LYS A 209 22.37 -25.92 -5.80
C LYS A 209 21.17 -26.50 -6.56
N THR A 210 20.13 -25.69 -6.74
CA THR A 210 18.79 -26.10 -7.22
C THR A 210 18.86 -26.96 -8.48
N ARG A 211 19.67 -26.54 -9.47
CA ARG A 211 19.86 -27.25 -10.73
C ARG A 211 20.46 -28.66 -10.60
N LEU A 212 21.02 -29.01 -9.44
CA LEU A 212 21.58 -30.34 -9.15
C LEU A 212 20.55 -31.32 -8.54
N GLY A 213 19.27 -30.94 -8.50
CA GLY A 213 18.16 -31.85 -8.15
C GLY A 213 17.35 -31.47 -6.92
N ASP A 214 17.28 -30.19 -6.55
CA ASP A 214 16.35 -29.73 -5.51
C ASP A 214 14.99 -29.42 -6.14
N THR A 215 14.16 -30.46 -6.28
CA THR A 215 12.86 -30.41 -6.97
C THR A 215 11.86 -29.46 -6.33
N GLU A 216 12.02 -29.13 -5.05
CA GLU A 216 11.18 -28.12 -4.39
C GLU A 216 11.60 -26.71 -4.78
N MET A 217 12.91 -26.48 -4.92
CA MET A 217 13.45 -25.19 -5.33
C MET A 217 13.24 -24.88 -6.79
N GLU A 218 13.13 -25.91 -7.63
CA GLU A 218 12.81 -25.77 -9.05
C GLU A 218 11.47 -25.06 -9.31
N LYS A 219 10.57 -25.01 -8.31
CA LYS A 219 9.25 -24.40 -8.40
C LYS A 219 9.18 -22.96 -7.87
N THR A 220 10.31 -22.39 -7.47
CA THR A 220 10.38 -21.09 -6.78
C THR A 220 10.55 -19.90 -7.73
N LEU A 221 10.21 -18.71 -7.23
CA LEU A 221 10.37 -17.45 -7.95
C LEU A 221 11.81 -17.20 -8.41
N THR A 222 12.80 -17.42 -7.54
CA THR A 222 14.21 -17.12 -7.84
C THR A 222 14.75 -18.07 -8.90
N TYR A 223 14.36 -19.34 -8.86
CA TYR A 223 14.77 -20.29 -9.88
C TYR A 223 14.12 -20.02 -11.23
N TYR A 224 12.84 -19.60 -11.26
CA TYR A 224 12.21 -19.10 -12.48
C TYR A 224 13.00 -17.92 -13.07
N ALA A 225 13.30 -16.89 -12.27
CA ALA A 225 14.08 -15.73 -12.71
C ALA A 225 15.46 -16.12 -13.27
N ILE A 226 16.15 -17.08 -12.65
CA ILE A 226 17.44 -17.60 -13.12
C ILE A 226 17.32 -18.29 -14.48
N ASN A 227 16.26 -19.06 -14.72
CA ASN A 227 16.02 -19.71 -16.01
C ASN A 227 15.67 -18.71 -17.13
N GLU A 228 15.14 -17.55 -16.77
CA GLU A 228 14.89 -16.42 -17.66
C GLU A 228 16.12 -15.50 -17.82
N GLY A 229 17.29 -15.92 -17.34
CA GLY A 229 18.53 -15.17 -17.50
C GLY A 229 18.67 -13.94 -16.59
N LYS A 230 17.95 -13.91 -15.47
CA LYS A 230 18.03 -12.83 -14.47
C LYS A 230 18.82 -13.27 -13.24
N ALA A 231 19.65 -12.38 -12.69
CA ALA A 231 20.28 -12.64 -11.40
C ALA A 231 19.21 -12.59 -10.30
N ALA A 232 19.12 -13.63 -9.46
CA ALA A 232 18.07 -13.72 -8.45
C ALA A 232 18.55 -14.26 -7.11
N PHE A 233 17.96 -13.74 -6.03
CA PHE A 233 18.34 -14.08 -4.67
C PHE A 233 17.09 -14.18 -3.77
N GLY A 234 17.08 -15.16 -2.89
CA GLY A 234 16.20 -15.16 -1.73
C GLY A 234 16.87 -14.43 -0.58
N VAL A 235 16.12 -13.65 0.19
CA VAL A 235 16.63 -12.97 1.38
C VAL A 235 15.77 -13.36 2.56
N GLU A 236 16.38 -13.89 3.61
CA GLU A 236 15.68 -14.43 4.77
C GLU A 236 16.07 -13.69 6.04
N ALA A 237 15.10 -13.04 6.70
CA ALA A 237 15.25 -12.61 8.09
C ALA A 237 14.80 -13.75 9.04
N SER A 238 15.30 -13.82 10.28
CA SER A 238 14.84 -14.89 11.18
C SER A 238 13.41 -14.65 11.67
N LYS A 239 12.53 -15.65 11.57
CA LYS A 239 11.19 -15.64 12.22
C LYS A 239 11.27 -15.52 13.74
N SER A 240 12.44 -15.76 14.35
CA SER A 240 12.64 -15.56 15.79
C SER A 240 12.66 -14.09 16.22
N PHE A 241 12.75 -13.15 15.29
CA PHE A 241 12.79 -11.71 15.59
C PHE A 241 11.41 -11.05 15.60
N PRO A 242 11.24 -9.91 16.30
CA PRO A 242 10.10 -9.03 16.09
C PRO A 242 10.14 -8.43 14.68
N THR A 243 8.98 -8.02 14.16
CA THR A 243 8.84 -7.47 12.79
C THR A 243 9.82 -6.34 12.50
N SER A 244 10.00 -5.40 13.43
CA SER A 244 10.92 -4.26 13.26
C SER A 244 12.37 -4.70 13.03
N LEU A 245 12.84 -5.71 13.76
CA LEU A 245 14.19 -6.26 13.57
C LEU A 245 14.32 -7.08 12.29
N ARG A 246 13.28 -7.82 11.87
CA ARG A 246 13.25 -8.48 10.56
C ARG A 246 13.34 -7.47 9.43
N THR A 247 12.51 -6.44 9.48
CA THR A 247 12.48 -5.34 8.51
C THR A 247 13.80 -4.59 8.47
N TYR A 248 14.42 -4.33 9.63
CA TYR A 248 15.76 -3.73 9.70
C TYR A 248 16.78 -4.55 8.89
N TYR A 249 16.87 -5.87 9.10
CA TYR A 249 17.83 -6.69 8.37
C TYR A 249 17.51 -6.81 6.88
N HIS A 250 16.23 -6.88 6.50
CA HIS A 250 15.83 -6.80 5.10
C HIS A 250 16.30 -5.50 4.46
N LEU A 251 16.10 -4.35 5.12
CA LEU A 251 16.58 -3.05 4.63
C LEU A 251 18.10 -3.01 4.52
N GLN A 252 18.85 -3.57 5.48
CA GLN A 252 20.32 -3.66 5.39
C GLN A 252 20.77 -4.47 4.15
N VAL A 253 20.10 -5.59 3.87
CA VAL A 253 20.39 -6.40 2.68
C VAL A 253 20.04 -5.61 1.41
N LEU A 254 18.86 -4.99 1.36
CA LEU A 254 18.40 -4.19 0.22
C LEU A 254 19.36 -3.02 -0.08
N GLU A 255 19.77 -2.26 0.93
CA GLU A 255 20.75 -1.18 0.83
C GLU A 255 22.11 -1.69 0.32
N ALA A 256 22.56 -2.86 0.79
CA ALA A 256 23.80 -3.48 0.31
C ALA A 256 23.73 -3.87 -1.17
N PHE A 257 22.62 -4.46 -1.63
CA PHE A 257 22.39 -4.76 -3.05
C PHE A 257 22.38 -3.49 -3.90
N MET A 258 21.59 -2.48 -3.52
CA MET A 258 21.51 -1.20 -4.23
C MET A 258 22.89 -0.56 -4.38
N ASP A 259 23.69 -0.55 -3.31
CA ASP A 259 25.03 0.02 -3.35
C ASP A 259 25.99 -0.76 -4.25
N ILE A 260 25.94 -2.09 -4.23
CA ILE A 260 26.76 -2.94 -5.11
C ILE A 260 26.39 -2.76 -6.58
N MET A 261 25.09 -2.55 -6.86
CA MET A 261 24.58 -2.24 -8.19
C MET A 261 24.90 -0.80 -8.63
N GLY A 262 25.30 0.07 -7.72
CA GLY A 262 25.51 1.49 -8.01
C GLY A 262 24.22 2.30 -8.13
N ILE A 263 23.11 1.78 -7.60
CA ILE A 263 21.87 2.51 -7.39
C ILE A 263 22.09 3.50 -6.26
N LYS A 264 21.72 4.77 -6.46
CA LYS A 264 21.84 5.82 -5.45
C LYS A 264 20.47 6.21 -4.95
N TYR A 265 20.33 6.33 -3.65
CA TYR A 265 19.06 6.61 -2.99
C TYR A 265 19.26 7.52 -1.78
N SER A 266 18.15 7.98 -1.21
CA SER A 266 18.07 8.56 0.12
C SER A 266 16.78 8.13 0.79
N ARG A 267 16.81 8.04 2.11
CA ARG A 267 15.63 7.79 2.94
C ARG A 267 15.47 8.89 3.99
N ASN A 268 14.24 9.09 4.46
CA ASN A 268 13.89 10.19 5.39
C ASN A 268 13.87 9.80 6.88
N PHE A 269 14.44 8.65 7.24
CA PHE A 269 14.53 8.14 8.62
C PHE A 269 15.95 7.63 8.93
N GLY A 270 16.25 7.20 10.15
CA GLY A 270 17.50 6.49 10.54
C GLY A 270 17.37 4.97 10.36
N LEU A 271 18.45 4.24 10.04
CA LEU A 271 18.36 2.77 9.87
C LEU A 271 18.86 2.11 11.14
N ASP A 272 17.96 2.07 12.11
CA ASP A 272 18.05 1.34 13.36
C ASP A 272 16.65 0.78 13.69
N VAL A 273 16.58 -0.18 14.61
CA VAL A 273 15.33 -0.91 14.90
C VAL A 273 14.24 -0.01 15.45
N ALA A 274 14.58 0.99 16.27
CA ALA A 274 13.59 1.87 16.88
C ALA A 274 13.00 2.83 15.84
N GLU A 275 13.85 3.43 14.99
CA GLU A 275 13.41 4.24 13.84
C GLU A 275 12.58 3.41 12.85
N VAL A 276 12.98 2.17 12.55
CA VAL A 276 12.22 1.27 11.68
C VAL A 276 10.85 0.98 12.25
N GLU A 277 10.74 0.66 13.55
CA GLU A 277 9.46 0.44 14.23
C GLU A 277 8.54 1.65 14.12
N ARG A 278 9.05 2.85 14.43
CA ARG A 278 8.30 4.11 14.29
C ARG A 278 7.88 4.37 12.84
N THR A 279 8.72 4.04 11.87
CA THR A 279 8.46 4.31 10.45
C THR A 279 7.44 3.33 9.87
N ILE A 280 7.43 2.06 10.31
CA ILE A 280 6.38 1.09 9.95
C ILE A 280 5.01 1.65 10.36
N ASP A 281 4.89 2.18 11.56
CA ASP A 281 3.63 2.74 12.05
C ASP A 281 3.42 4.22 11.65
N ALA A 282 4.28 4.81 10.82
CA ALA A 282 4.16 6.20 10.38
C ALA A 282 3.25 6.33 9.15
N ASP A 283 2.51 7.45 9.10
CA ASP A 283 1.75 7.90 7.92
C ASP A 283 0.82 6.85 7.30
N VAL A 284 0.18 6.01 8.11
CA VAL A 284 -0.79 5.00 7.65
C VAL A 284 -2.20 5.59 7.69
N ALA A 285 -2.81 5.81 6.52
CA ALA A 285 -4.16 6.36 6.43
C ALA A 285 -4.96 5.77 5.26
N VAL A 286 -6.29 5.88 5.35
CA VAL A 286 -7.23 5.56 4.28
C VAL A 286 -8.13 6.76 3.98
N ALA A 287 -8.30 7.05 2.69
CA ALA A 287 -9.20 8.07 2.18
C ALA A 287 -10.35 7.40 1.42
N LEU A 288 -11.59 7.82 1.67
CA LEU A 288 -12.79 7.28 1.01
C LEU A 288 -13.46 8.40 0.19
N TYR A 289 -14.02 8.00 -0.96
CA TYR A 289 -14.89 8.83 -1.81
C TYR A 289 -14.30 10.23 -2.08
N ASP A 290 -13.24 10.29 -2.90
CA ASP A 290 -12.56 11.54 -3.28
C ASP A 290 -12.03 12.33 -2.08
N SER A 291 -11.55 11.61 -1.06
CA SER A 291 -11.06 12.18 0.19
C SER A 291 -12.11 13.00 0.95
N ARG A 292 -13.41 12.69 0.80
CA ARG A 292 -14.47 13.26 1.66
C ARG A 292 -14.38 12.76 3.09
N ILE A 293 -13.77 11.59 3.27
CA ILE A 293 -13.47 10.96 4.55
C ILE A 293 -11.98 10.60 4.53
N PHE A 294 -11.26 11.01 5.57
CA PHE A 294 -9.86 10.66 5.79
C PHE A 294 -9.72 10.08 7.19
N LEU A 295 -9.18 8.87 7.29
CA LEU A 295 -8.98 8.17 8.55
C LEU A 295 -7.50 7.86 8.71
N ASP A 296 -6.92 8.41 9.77
CA ASP A 296 -5.59 8.05 10.25
C ASP A 296 -5.70 6.73 11.04
N LEU A 297 -4.88 5.76 10.67
CA LEU A 297 -4.98 4.38 11.16
C LEU A 297 -4.00 4.08 12.29
N ARG A 298 -3.16 5.02 12.70
CA ARG A 298 -2.05 4.78 13.66
C ARG A 298 -2.53 4.50 15.08
N ASN A 299 -3.47 5.30 15.57
CA ASN A 299 -4.09 5.15 16.89
C ASN A 299 -5.61 4.98 16.81
N VAL A 300 -6.11 4.46 15.68
CA VAL A 300 -7.55 4.35 15.44
C VAL A 300 -8.22 3.36 16.41
N ARG A 301 -9.44 3.65 16.85
CA ARG A 301 -10.25 2.70 17.61
C ARG A 301 -10.54 1.46 16.77
N SER A 302 -10.61 0.31 17.43
CA SER A 302 -10.88 -0.98 16.78
C SER A 302 -12.25 -1.06 16.08
N ASN A 303 -13.20 -0.20 16.46
CA ASN A 303 -14.51 -0.12 15.83
C ASN A 303 -14.90 1.36 15.68
N LEU A 304 -15.20 1.78 14.45
CA LEU A 304 -15.74 3.09 14.13
C LEU A 304 -17.19 2.94 13.72
N ARG A 305 -18.09 3.57 14.48
CA ARG A 305 -19.54 3.49 14.24
C ARG A 305 -20.05 4.66 13.42
N TYR A 306 -21.18 4.46 12.73
CA TYR A 306 -21.86 5.52 11.98
C TYR A 306 -20.96 6.15 10.92
N VAL A 307 -20.11 5.36 10.25
CA VAL A 307 -19.22 5.89 9.20
C VAL A 307 -20.07 6.20 7.97
N PRO A 308 -20.11 7.47 7.50
CA PRO A 308 -21.03 7.86 6.44
C PRO A 308 -20.62 7.23 5.10
N MET A 309 -21.26 6.15 4.66
CA MET A 309 -20.95 5.45 3.41
C MET A 309 -21.93 5.83 2.29
N LYS A 310 -21.46 5.78 1.04
CA LYS A 310 -22.29 6.09 -0.12
C LYS A 310 -23.28 4.96 -0.40
N LYS A 311 -24.58 5.26 -0.45
CA LYS A 311 -25.64 4.31 -0.83
C LYS A 311 -25.42 3.78 -2.24
N ASN A 312 -25.76 2.51 -2.45
CA ASN A 312 -25.80 1.86 -3.77
C ASN A 312 -24.49 1.98 -4.57
N ALA A 313 -23.35 2.11 -3.88
CA ALA A 313 -22.03 2.21 -4.48
C ALA A 313 -21.09 1.20 -3.85
N ARG A 314 -20.16 0.66 -4.65
CA ARG A 314 -19.03 -0.11 -4.12
C ARG A 314 -18.12 0.84 -3.34
N LEU A 315 -17.52 0.35 -2.26
CA LEU A 315 -16.54 1.16 -1.53
C LEU A 315 -15.33 1.40 -2.42
N ALA A 316 -15.03 2.67 -2.63
CA ALA A 316 -13.84 3.14 -3.31
C ALA A 316 -12.94 3.85 -2.29
N PHE A 317 -11.66 3.50 -2.29
CA PHE A 317 -10.69 4.05 -1.35
C PHE A 317 -9.30 4.20 -1.96
N ALA A 318 -8.52 5.08 -1.34
CA ALA A 318 -7.09 5.18 -1.57
C ALA A 318 -6.36 5.12 -0.22
N SER A 319 -5.07 4.77 -0.24
CA SER A 319 -4.26 4.72 0.98
C SER A 319 -2.89 5.33 0.77
N THR A 320 -2.22 5.59 1.88
CA THR A 320 -0.85 6.12 1.93
C THR A 320 0.21 5.06 1.80
N ASN A 321 -0.15 3.83 2.15
CA ASN A 321 0.74 2.70 2.21
C ASN A 321 0.15 1.54 1.39
N PRO A 322 0.95 0.87 0.54
CA PRO A 322 0.48 -0.21 -0.33
C PRO A 322 -0.02 -1.45 0.43
N LEU A 323 0.34 -1.61 1.71
CA LEU A 323 -0.14 -2.71 2.56
C LEU A 323 -1.49 -2.42 3.22
N VAL A 324 -2.05 -1.23 3.04
CA VAL A 324 -3.41 -0.92 3.54
C VAL A 324 -4.43 -1.42 2.53
N THR A 325 -5.44 -2.15 3.01
CA THR A 325 -6.60 -2.52 2.20
C THR A 325 -7.87 -2.54 3.05
N VAL A 326 -9.01 -2.46 2.38
CA VAL A 326 -10.33 -2.56 3.02
C VAL A 326 -11.05 -3.77 2.42
N VAL A 327 -11.60 -4.62 3.29
CA VAL A 327 -12.36 -5.81 2.91
C VAL A 327 -13.70 -5.78 3.62
N GLY A 328 -14.77 -6.12 2.91
CA GLY A 328 -16.09 -6.25 3.51
C GLY A 328 -17.20 -5.87 2.56
N GLU A 329 -18.42 -5.91 3.07
CA GLU A 329 -19.62 -5.69 2.29
C GLU A 329 -20.74 -5.22 3.21
N GLY A 330 -21.48 -4.18 2.80
CA GLY A 330 -22.81 -3.81 3.29
C GLY A 330 -22.93 -3.50 4.79
N GLY A 331 -22.77 -4.50 5.65
CA GLY A 331 -22.92 -4.36 7.09
C GLY A 331 -21.70 -3.80 7.81
N ASN A 332 -20.49 -4.05 7.30
CA ASN A 332 -19.24 -3.56 7.88
C ASN A 332 -18.02 -3.86 6.99
N TYR A 333 -16.96 -3.06 7.19
CA TYR A 333 -15.71 -3.13 6.45
C TYR A 333 -14.53 -3.23 7.42
N ASP A 334 -13.70 -4.26 7.27
CA ASP A 334 -12.44 -4.40 8.00
C ASP A 334 -11.34 -3.65 7.23
N VAL A 335 -10.63 -2.77 7.92
CA VAL A 335 -9.43 -2.10 7.40
C VAL A 335 -8.21 -2.85 7.91
N PHE A 336 -7.37 -3.31 6.99
CA PHE A 336 -6.13 -4.00 7.27
C PHE A 336 -4.94 -3.11 6.95
N TYR A 337 -3.89 -3.23 7.75
CA TYR A 337 -2.54 -2.76 7.44
C TYR A 337 -1.57 -3.93 7.57
N GLY A 338 -1.10 -4.44 6.43
CA GLY A 338 -0.36 -5.70 6.37
C GLY A 338 -1.23 -6.83 6.92
N ASN A 339 -0.70 -7.57 7.88
CA ASN A 339 -1.39 -8.67 8.56
C ASN A 339 -2.21 -8.25 9.79
N ARG A 340 -2.34 -6.95 10.07
CA ARG A 340 -3.10 -6.44 11.22
C ARG A 340 -4.44 -5.88 10.76
N ARG A 341 -5.54 -6.33 11.37
CA ARG A 341 -6.81 -5.60 11.28
C ARG A 341 -6.76 -4.40 12.23
N VAL A 342 -6.70 -3.20 11.67
CA VAL A 342 -6.54 -1.96 12.44
C VAL A 342 -7.88 -1.40 12.94
N THR A 343 -8.94 -1.47 12.14
CA THR A 343 -10.27 -1.03 12.56
C THR A 343 -11.38 -1.74 11.77
N ASN A 344 -12.58 -1.77 12.35
CA ASN A 344 -13.81 -2.14 11.67
C ASN A 344 -14.71 -0.91 11.51
N LEU A 345 -15.09 -0.59 10.27
CA LEU A 345 -16.01 0.48 9.93
C LEU A 345 -17.43 -0.08 9.90
N HIS A 346 -18.31 0.47 10.74
CA HIS A 346 -19.75 0.21 10.70
C HIS A 346 -20.45 1.36 9.94
N PRO A 347 -20.94 1.09 8.72
CA PRO A 347 -21.57 2.08 7.86
C PRO A 347 -22.84 2.68 8.45
N GLN A 348 -23.07 3.93 8.10
CA GLN A 348 -24.39 4.53 7.99
C GLN A 348 -24.51 5.07 6.56
N TYR A 349 -25.53 4.63 5.83
CA TYR A 349 -25.59 4.89 4.39
C TYR A 349 -26.35 6.17 4.06
N PHE A 350 -25.73 7.01 3.24
CA PHE A 350 -26.28 8.30 2.78
C PHE A 350 -26.22 8.42 1.26
N ASP A 351 -27.12 9.23 0.71
CA ASP A 351 -26.90 9.85 -0.58
C ASP A 351 -25.75 10.86 -0.43
N TYR A 352 -24.98 11.08 -1.49
CA TYR A 352 -23.79 11.93 -1.42
C TYR A 352 -24.00 13.22 -2.19
N ASP A 353 -23.51 14.30 -1.62
CA ASP A 353 -23.45 15.62 -2.23
C ASP A 353 -21.97 16.00 -2.43
N ALA A 354 -21.65 16.49 -3.63
CA ALA A 354 -20.28 16.87 -3.98
C ALA A 354 -19.89 18.25 -3.43
N ALA A 355 -20.83 19.02 -2.88
CA ALA A 355 -20.58 20.32 -2.29
C ALA A 355 -20.92 20.32 -0.79
N PRO A 356 -20.28 21.19 0.02
CA PRO A 356 -19.18 22.07 -0.36
C PRO A 356 -17.81 21.39 -0.28
N ASP A 357 -16.80 21.95 -0.94
CA ASP A 357 -15.42 21.41 -0.88
C ASP A 357 -14.68 21.81 0.40
N THR A 358 -15.12 22.90 1.05
CA THR A 358 -14.55 23.42 2.29
C THR A 358 -15.65 23.75 3.29
N VAL A 359 -15.27 23.75 4.57
CA VAL A 359 -16.06 24.25 5.68
C VAL A 359 -15.30 25.35 6.40
N SER A 360 -15.94 26.50 6.61
CA SER A 360 -15.37 27.61 7.36
C SER A 360 -15.55 27.36 8.86
N MET A 361 -14.47 27.43 9.62
CA MET A 361 -14.47 27.17 11.06
C MET A 361 -13.77 28.30 11.79
N ASN A 362 -14.27 28.69 12.95
CA ASN A 362 -13.51 29.46 13.92
C ASN A 362 -12.76 28.47 14.81
N VAL A 363 -11.43 28.50 14.78
CA VAL A 363 -10.57 27.64 15.59
C VAL A 363 -9.67 28.53 16.43
N ASP A 364 -9.82 28.45 17.75
CA ASP A 364 -9.06 29.24 18.72
C ASP A 364 -9.07 30.76 18.42
N GLY A 365 -10.22 31.28 17.94
CA GLY A 365 -10.42 32.68 17.60
C GLY A 365 -9.98 33.09 16.20
N ARG A 366 -9.57 32.13 15.35
CA ARG A 366 -9.17 32.37 13.95
C ARG A 366 -10.11 31.66 12.99
N THR A 367 -10.59 32.39 12.00
CA THR A 367 -11.34 31.79 10.89
C THR A 367 -10.40 31.04 9.96
N VAL A 368 -10.72 29.78 9.66
CA VAL A 368 -9.97 28.89 8.79
C VAL A 368 -10.96 28.17 7.88
N ASP A 369 -10.68 28.15 6.58
CA ASP A 369 -11.39 27.30 5.62
C ASP A 369 -10.70 25.94 5.56
N VAL A 370 -11.39 24.90 6.00
CA VAL A 370 -10.87 23.53 6.07
C VAL A 370 -11.45 22.73 4.91
N PRO A 371 -10.62 22.20 3.99
CA PRO A 371 -11.12 21.29 2.96
C PRO A 371 -11.71 20.00 3.56
N MET A 372 -12.69 19.40 2.90
CA MET A 372 -13.23 18.11 3.31
C MET A 372 -12.13 17.03 3.37
N GLY A 373 -12.30 16.07 4.27
CA GLY A 373 -11.33 15.03 4.60
C GLY A 373 -10.02 15.56 5.20
N ARG A 374 -10.01 16.78 5.73
CA ARG A 374 -8.83 17.31 6.42
C ARG A 374 -9.00 17.30 7.92
N ARG A 375 -7.84 17.33 8.57
CA ARG A 375 -7.71 17.47 10.00
C ARG A 375 -7.31 18.89 10.34
N VAL A 376 -7.99 19.47 11.32
CA VAL A 376 -7.67 20.76 11.91
C VAL A 376 -7.32 20.58 13.38
N LYS A 377 -6.25 21.23 13.84
CA LYS A 377 -5.88 21.20 15.25
C LYS A 377 -6.58 22.28 16.03
N VAL A 378 -7.05 21.91 17.21
CA VAL A 378 -7.80 22.78 18.12
C VAL A 378 -7.11 22.75 19.48
N SER A 379 -6.75 23.92 20.00
CA SER A 379 -6.03 24.03 21.29
C SER A 379 -6.99 24.28 22.45
N ASP A 380 -8.06 25.04 22.22
CA ASP A 380 -9.07 25.39 23.21
C ASP A 380 -10.48 25.04 22.68
N PHE A 381 -10.88 25.65 21.56
CA PHE A 381 -12.25 25.51 21.06
C PHE A 381 -12.35 25.66 19.54
N PHE A 382 -13.45 25.16 19.00
CA PHE A 382 -13.87 25.49 17.64
C PHE A 382 -15.37 25.79 17.56
N SER A 383 -15.79 26.38 16.44
CA SER A 383 -17.19 26.43 15.99
C SER A 383 -17.24 26.38 14.47
N VAL A 384 -18.27 25.77 13.90
CA VAL A 384 -18.48 25.75 12.44
C VAL A 384 -19.35 26.94 12.02
N GLU A 385 -18.90 27.73 11.06
CA GLU A 385 -19.69 28.88 10.57
C GLU A 385 -20.98 28.40 9.88
N PRO A 386 -22.15 29.01 10.19
CA PRO A 386 -23.40 28.66 9.52
C PRO A 386 -23.33 28.85 8.01
N ARG A 387 -23.92 27.90 7.26
CA ARG A 387 -24.01 27.95 5.80
C ARG A 387 -25.43 27.58 5.36
N GLU A 388 -26.03 28.42 4.52
CA GLU A 388 -27.37 28.19 3.99
C GLU A 388 -27.47 26.84 3.28
N GLY A 389 -28.50 26.05 3.61
CA GLY A 389 -28.78 24.74 3.03
C GLY A 389 -27.97 23.58 3.60
N TYR A 390 -27.14 23.80 4.63
CA TYR A 390 -26.32 22.77 5.26
C TYR A 390 -26.51 22.72 6.77
N ARG A 391 -26.49 21.50 7.31
CA ARG A 391 -26.45 21.23 8.75
C ARG A 391 -25.12 20.57 9.14
N VAL A 392 -24.71 20.80 10.38
CA VAL A 392 -23.50 20.24 10.99
C VAL A 392 -23.88 19.23 12.07
N ASN A 393 -23.17 18.11 12.09
CA ASN A 393 -23.24 17.09 13.14
C ASN A 393 -21.82 16.78 13.65
N VAL A 394 -21.56 17.11 14.90
CA VAL A 394 -20.30 16.96 15.62
C VAL A 394 -20.41 15.68 16.44
N ILE A 395 -19.83 14.60 15.90
CA ILE A 395 -19.97 13.27 16.48
C ILE A 395 -19.30 13.22 17.86
N GLY A 396 -20.11 12.92 18.87
CA GLY A 396 -19.69 12.85 20.27
C GLY A 396 -20.07 14.08 21.09
N PHE A 397 -20.59 15.12 20.47
CA PHE A 397 -21.26 16.25 21.11
C PHE A 397 -22.79 16.08 20.97
N ALA A 398 -23.54 16.62 21.93
CA ALA A 398 -24.99 16.68 21.85
C ALA A 398 -25.51 17.83 22.73
N GLN A 399 -26.53 18.54 22.25
CA GLN A 399 -27.22 19.57 23.02
C GLN A 399 -28.73 19.45 22.81
N ASP A 400 -29.49 19.44 23.91
CA ASP A 400 -30.95 19.27 23.87
C ASP A 400 -31.62 20.33 23.00
N GLY A 401 -32.48 19.88 22.08
CA GLY A 401 -33.23 20.74 21.17
C GLY A 401 -32.43 21.31 19.99
N VAL A 402 -31.15 20.94 19.82
CA VAL A 402 -30.31 21.37 18.71
C VAL A 402 -30.33 20.33 17.59
N VAL A 403 -30.72 20.75 16.38
CA VAL A 403 -30.74 19.90 15.17
C VAL A 403 -29.46 20.05 14.33
N SER A 404 -28.87 21.24 14.35
CA SER A 404 -27.62 21.57 13.66
C SER A 404 -26.71 22.31 14.60
N GLU A 405 -25.45 21.89 14.68
CA GLU A 405 -24.47 22.41 15.66
C GLU A 405 -23.60 23.54 15.09
N CYS A 406 -24.08 24.20 14.03
CA CYS A 406 -23.48 25.41 13.48
C CYS A 406 -23.44 26.53 14.54
N GLY A 407 -22.34 27.29 14.56
CA GLY A 407 -22.16 28.46 15.43
C GLY A 407 -21.97 28.14 16.92
N ILE A 408 -22.04 26.87 17.33
CA ILE A 408 -21.84 26.47 18.71
C ILE A 408 -20.35 26.41 19.00
N ARG A 409 -19.92 27.06 20.08
CA ARG A 409 -18.56 26.95 20.62
C ARG A 409 -18.42 25.61 21.35
N ILE A 410 -17.53 24.75 20.87
CA ILE A 410 -17.30 23.40 21.39
C ILE A 410 -15.84 23.25 21.82
N GLN A 411 -15.64 22.72 23.01
CA GLN A 411 -14.34 22.39 23.61
C GLN A 411 -14.19 20.87 23.75
N GLN A 412 -12.97 20.39 23.97
CA GLN A 412 -12.70 18.95 24.16
C GLN A 412 -13.54 18.34 25.31
N SER A 413 -13.74 19.10 26.40
CA SER A 413 -14.52 18.65 27.56
C SER A 413 -15.99 18.38 27.27
N ASP A 414 -16.51 18.91 26.17
CA ASP A 414 -17.92 18.77 25.78
C ASP A 414 -18.17 17.44 25.05
N PHE A 415 -17.11 16.72 24.66
CA PHE A 415 -17.22 15.46 23.93
C PHE A 415 -17.34 14.24 24.85
N MET A 416 -18.23 13.34 24.45
CA MET A 416 -18.23 11.95 24.88
C MET A 416 -17.05 11.20 24.23
N LYS A 417 -15.98 10.98 24.97
CA LYS A 417 -14.72 10.35 24.50
C LYS A 417 -14.87 9.05 23.71
N HIS A 418 -15.89 8.24 23.99
CA HIS A 418 -16.11 6.96 23.29
C HIS A 418 -16.53 7.11 21.81
N PHE A 419 -16.86 8.34 21.37
CA PHE A 419 -17.13 8.67 19.97
C PHE A 419 -15.91 9.16 19.18
N SER A 420 -14.75 9.32 19.83
CA SER A 420 -13.51 9.69 19.15
C SER A 420 -13.08 8.62 18.14
N LEU A 421 -12.30 9.03 17.14
CA LEU A 421 -11.71 8.13 16.16
C LEU A 421 -10.49 7.40 16.70
N ASP A 422 -9.76 8.02 17.61
CA ASP A 422 -8.52 7.54 18.21
C ASP A 422 -8.76 6.95 19.61
N THR A 423 -7.81 6.16 20.11
CA THR A 423 -7.96 5.53 21.43
C THR A 423 -7.81 6.52 22.61
N ASP A 424 -7.05 7.61 22.42
CA ASP A 424 -6.77 8.62 23.47
C ASP A 424 -7.98 9.51 23.77
N GLY A 425 -8.86 9.70 22.78
CA GLY A 425 -10.09 10.48 22.94
C GLY A 425 -9.96 11.92 22.46
N ASP A 426 -9.10 12.18 21.47
CA ASP A 426 -8.69 13.53 21.09
C ASP A 426 -9.14 13.94 19.68
N VAL A 427 -9.50 12.98 18.83
CA VAL A 427 -9.86 13.22 17.43
C VAL A 427 -11.34 12.90 17.19
N PHE A 428 -12.11 13.91 16.76
CA PHE A 428 -13.55 13.78 16.55
C PHE A 428 -13.96 14.18 15.13
N ARG A 429 -15.11 13.66 14.69
CA ARG A 429 -15.68 13.95 13.37
C ARG A 429 -16.63 15.12 13.43
N VAL A 430 -16.49 16.03 12.48
CA VAL A 430 -17.46 17.07 12.17
C VAL A 430 -18.01 16.77 10.78
N GLU A 431 -19.25 16.31 10.71
CA GLU A 431 -19.91 15.82 9.51
C GLU A 431 -20.89 16.87 8.97
N ILE A 432 -20.82 17.11 7.66
CA ILE A 432 -21.61 18.13 6.97
C ILE A 432 -22.65 17.44 6.09
N TYR A 433 -23.89 17.91 6.16
CA TYR A 433 -25.00 17.37 5.40
C TYR A 433 -25.81 18.45 4.71
N ARG A 434 -26.35 18.15 3.54
CA ARG A 434 -27.40 18.96 2.91
C ARG A 434 -28.69 18.84 3.71
N GLU A 435 -29.23 19.97 4.15
CA GLU A 435 -30.34 20.01 5.10
C GLU A 435 -31.63 19.39 4.52
N GLU A 436 -31.96 19.72 3.26
CA GLU A 436 -33.20 19.27 2.61
C GLU A 436 -33.24 17.75 2.36
N THR A 437 -32.12 17.17 1.95
CA THR A 437 -32.06 15.78 1.49
C THR A 437 -31.38 14.84 2.48
N ASN A 438 -30.75 15.41 3.52
CA ASN A 438 -29.88 14.70 4.45
C ASN A 438 -28.71 13.96 3.75
N ALA A 439 -28.30 14.42 2.56
CA ALA A 439 -27.17 13.87 1.83
C ALA A 439 -25.85 14.25 2.54
N PHE A 440 -24.90 13.32 2.60
CA PHE A 440 -23.58 13.56 3.17
C PHE A 440 -22.71 14.36 2.20
N SER A 441 -22.17 15.48 2.67
CA SER A 441 -21.37 16.41 1.88
C SER A 441 -19.87 16.28 2.13
N GLY A 442 -19.47 15.58 3.20
CA GLY A 442 -18.08 15.45 3.63
C GLY A 442 -17.93 15.60 5.14
N MET A 443 -16.72 15.34 5.62
CA MET A 443 -16.38 15.54 7.03
C MET A 443 -15.00 16.17 7.18
N VAL A 444 -14.78 16.84 8.30
CA VAL A 444 -13.45 17.24 8.77
C VAL A 444 -13.18 16.60 10.13
N LEU A 445 -11.91 16.47 10.47
CA LEU A 445 -11.46 15.97 11.77
C LEU A 445 -10.99 17.13 12.63
N VAL A 446 -11.53 17.26 13.84
CA VAL A 446 -10.99 18.13 14.87
C VAL A 446 -10.05 17.31 15.76
N ASP A 447 -8.84 17.79 15.96
CA ASP A 447 -7.78 17.12 16.70
C ASP A 447 -7.34 17.99 17.88
N PHE A 448 -7.65 17.54 19.09
CA PHE A 448 -7.31 18.18 20.35
C PHE A 448 -5.99 17.66 20.96
N ASP A 449 -5.26 16.78 20.27
CA ASP A 449 -3.98 16.27 20.77
C ASP A 449 -2.91 17.38 20.78
N ALA A 450 -2.64 17.86 22.00
CA ALA A 450 -1.67 18.90 22.32
C ALA A 450 -0.20 18.42 22.19
N THR A 451 0.04 17.12 22.14
CA THR A 451 1.38 16.51 22.09
C THR A 451 1.86 16.23 20.67
N SER A 452 0.95 16.04 19.72
CA SER A 452 1.29 15.90 18.32
C SER A 452 1.81 17.23 17.73
N PRO A 453 2.81 17.24 16.82
CA PRO A 453 3.24 18.47 16.14
C PRO A 453 2.07 19.12 15.38
N LYS A 454 2.04 20.46 15.28
CA LYS A 454 1.06 21.17 14.43
C LYS A 454 1.10 20.55 13.03
N PRO A 455 -0.04 20.15 12.43
CA PRO A 455 0.00 19.63 11.08
C PRO A 455 0.53 20.77 10.23
N ALA A 456 1.38 20.45 9.24
CA ALA A 456 1.54 21.38 8.14
C ALA A 456 0.13 21.71 7.60
N PRO A 457 -0.12 22.91 7.04
CA PRO A 457 -1.43 23.32 6.50
C PRO A 457 -2.04 22.35 5.47
N ASN A 458 -1.32 21.30 5.09
CA ASN A 458 -1.74 20.19 4.27
C ASN A 458 -1.16 18.87 4.81
N PRO A 459 -1.85 18.12 5.69
CA PRO A 459 -1.51 16.73 5.93
C PRO A 459 -2.32 15.89 4.93
N MET A 460 -2.08 16.06 3.63
CA MET A 460 -2.23 14.87 2.80
C MET A 460 -0.91 14.15 3.01
N PRO A 461 -0.93 12.85 3.25
CA PRO A 461 0.20 11.98 2.95
C PRO A 461 0.72 12.35 1.55
N ALA A 462 2.04 12.43 1.39
CA ALA A 462 2.68 13.03 0.20
C ALA A 462 2.18 12.47 -1.14
N THR A 463 1.61 11.26 -1.15
CA THR A 463 0.93 10.61 -2.27
C THR A 463 -0.08 9.58 -1.75
N LEU A 464 -1.34 9.65 -2.19
CA LEU A 464 -2.29 8.54 -2.07
C LEU A 464 -2.08 7.54 -3.22
N SER A 465 -2.38 6.27 -2.99
CA SER A 465 -2.45 5.24 -4.03
C SER A 465 -3.50 5.62 -5.08
N PRO A 466 -3.43 5.05 -6.30
CA PRO A 466 -4.57 5.05 -7.20
C PRO A 466 -5.83 4.49 -6.51
N MET A 467 -7.01 4.92 -6.98
CA MET A 467 -8.28 4.49 -6.42
C MET A 467 -8.45 2.97 -6.57
N ARG A 468 -8.82 2.32 -5.46
CA ARG A 468 -9.13 0.90 -5.37
C ARG A 468 -10.60 0.70 -5.05
N ILE A 469 -11.19 -0.32 -5.67
CA ILE A 469 -12.58 -0.71 -5.41
C ILE A 469 -12.59 -2.09 -4.77
N ILE A 470 -13.43 -2.29 -3.77
CA ILE A 470 -13.63 -3.61 -3.17
C ILE A 470 -14.22 -4.57 -4.20
N SER A 471 -13.42 -5.57 -4.59
CA SER A 471 -13.75 -6.61 -5.57
C SER A 471 -14.46 -7.80 -4.92
N GLN A 472 -14.11 -8.14 -3.67
CA GLN A 472 -14.57 -9.33 -2.93
C GLN A 472 -15.25 -8.97 -1.59
N GLY A 473 -16.32 -9.69 -1.26
CA GLY A 473 -17.02 -9.59 0.03
C GLY A 473 -16.23 -10.21 1.18
N LYS A 474 -16.79 -10.19 2.39
CA LYS A 474 -16.14 -10.68 3.62
C LYS A 474 -15.65 -12.13 3.59
N HIS A 475 -16.25 -12.98 2.77
CA HIS A 475 -15.92 -14.40 2.69
C HIS A 475 -14.67 -14.60 1.83
N LEU A 476 -13.54 -14.15 2.36
CA LEU A 476 -12.26 -14.65 1.91
C LEU A 476 -12.23 -16.17 2.18
N PRO A 477 -11.60 -16.97 1.30
CA PRO A 477 -11.49 -18.40 1.52
C PRO A 477 -10.82 -18.65 2.87
N SER A 478 -11.35 -19.60 3.64
CA SER A 478 -10.66 -20.01 4.86
C SER A 478 -9.29 -20.55 4.49
N ALA A 479 -8.26 -20.20 5.27
CA ALA A 479 -7.00 -20.91 5.25
C ALA A 479 -7.28 -22.38 5.65
N SER A 480 -7.57 -23.24 4.66
CA SER A 480 -7.73 -24.66 4.89
C SER A 480 -6.41 -25.19 5.42
N GLY A 481 -6.43 -25.83 6.58
CA GLY A 481 -5.27 -26.32 7.30
C GLY A 481 -4.36 -27.17 6.41
N VAL A 482 -3.35 -26.53 5.83
CA VAL A 482 -2.15 -27.23 5.38
C VAL A 482 -1.34 -27.42 6.66
N GLU A 483 -1.26 -28.67 7.10
CA GLU A 483 -0.51 -29.06 8.29
C GLU A 483 0.87 -28.40 8.29
N ASP A 484 1.17 -27.77 9.42
CA ASP A 484 2.47 -27.24 9.77
C ASP A 484 3.48 -28.39 9.81
N SER A 485 4.14 -28.66 8.67
CA SER A 485 5.33 -29.48 8.68
C SER A 485 6.38 -28.67 9.44
N SER A 486 6.68 -29.08 10.66
CA SER A 486 7.68 -28.52 11.58
C SER A 486 9.14 -28.59 11.06
N ALA A 487 9.31 -28.73 9.75
CA ALA A 487 10.53 -28.60 8.97
C ALA A 487 10.39 -27.56 7.83
N SER A 488 9.43 -26.64 7.91
CA SER A 488 9.14 -25.64 6.89
C SER A 488 10.20 -24.52 6.86
N ARG A 489 10.36 -23.97 5.65
CA ARG A 489 11.10 -22.72 5.38
C ARG A 489 10.66 -21.61 6.31
#